data_AF-A0A453T9G5-F1
#
_entry.id   AF-A0A453T9G5-F1
#
_cell.length_a   1.000
_cell.length_b   1.000
_cell.length_c   1.000
_cell.angle_alpha   90.00
_cell.angle_beta   90.00
_cell.angle_gamma   90.00
#
_symmetry.space_group_name_H-M   'P 1'
#
loop_
_entity.id
_entity.type
_entity.pdbx_description
1 polymer ?
#
loop_
_entity_poly.entity_id
_entity_poly.type
_entity_poly.pdbx_seq_one_letter_code
_entity_poly.pdbx_strand_id
1 'polypeptide(L)'
;MVFYFVSKKLIPNSLLQRFVDGDDEFRNSRFKLIPSVPKGSWIVRQSVGSTPCLLGKAVDITYIRGANYLEIDVDIGSSTVANGVLGLVCGVITTLVVDMAFLVQGHTYEELPERLIGAVRMSHIELSSAVVPVLED
;
A
#
# COMPACT_ATOMS: atom_id res chain seq x y z
N MET A 1 9.77 -2.73 2.81
CA MET A 1 9.73 -2.97 1.35
C MET A 1 9.41 -1.62 0.69
N VAL A 2 10.00 -1.31 -0.47
CA VAL A 2 9.79 0.00 -1.12
C VAL A 2 9.26 -0.21 -2.53
N PHE A 3 8.18 0.46 -2.89
CA PHE A 3 7.56 0.40 -4.21
C PHE A 3 7.56 1.78 -4.87
N TYR A 4 8.09 1.85 -6.09
CA TYR A 4 8.14 3.09 -6.86
C TYR A 4 7.09 3.06 -7.96
N PHE A 5 6.20 4.05 -7.95
CA PHE A 5 5.24 4.29 -9.02
C PHE A 5 5.52 5.66 -9.63
N VAL A 6 5.57 5.71 -10.96
CA VAL A 6 5.95 6.91 -11.70
C VAL A 6 4.81 7.29 -12.64
N SER A 7 4.44 8.57 -12.61
CA SER A 7 3.57 9.17 -13.62
C SER A 7 4.31 10.32 -14.29
N LYS A 8 4.08 10.52 -15.59
CA LYS A 8 4.68 11.63 -16.35
C LYS A 8 4.22 12.99 -15.81
N LYS A 9 2.92 13.12 -15.53
CA LYS A 9 2.28 14.35 -15.01
C LYS A 9 1.04 13.97 -14.21
N LEU A 10 0.74 14.77 -13.19
CA LEU A 10 -0.56 14.74 -12.54
C LEU A 10 -1.57 15.46 -13.43
N ILE A 11 -2.73 14.84 -13.66
CA ILE A 11 -3.81 15.44 -14.44
C ILE A 11 -4.45 16.54 -13.58
N PRO A 12 -4.57 17.79 -14.07
CA PRO A 12 -5.21 18.87 -13.32
C PRO A 12 -6.60 18.49 -12.81
N ASN A 13 -6.89 18.79 -11.55
CA ASN A 13 -8.13 18.49 -10.82
C ASN A 13 -8.47 17.00 -10.68
N SER A 14 -7.57 16.08 -11.07
CA SER A 14 -7.79 14.66 -10.88
C SER A 14 -7.78 14.28 -9.40
N LEU A 15 -8.47 13.18 -9.07
CA LEU A 15 -8.47 12.61 -7.71
C LEU A 15 -7.04 12.32 -7.23
N LEU A 16 -6.16 11.83 -8.11
CA LEU A 16 -4.76 11.57 -7.77
C LEU A 16 -3.99 12.86 -7.47
N GLN A 17 -4.22 13.94 -8.25
CA GLN A 17 -3.59 15.22 -7.94
C GLN A 17 -4.05 15.73 -6.58
N ARG A 18 -5.37 15.74 -6.33
CA ARG A 18 -5.94 16.16 -5.04
C ARG A 18 -5.44 15.32 -3.87
N PHE A 19 -5.20 14.04 -4.08
CA PHE A 19 -4.59 13.16 -3.07
C PHE A 19 -3.14 13.53 -2.79
N VAL A 20 -2.35 13.81 -3.83
CA VAL A 20 -0.95 14.21 -3.68
C VAL A 20 -0.81 15.55 -2.97
N ASP A 21 -1.65 16.53 -3.35
CA ASP A 21 -1.59 17.90 -2.85
C ASP A 21 -2.48 18.13 -1.60
N GLY A 22 -3.26 17.14 -1.17
CA GLY A 22 -4.17 17.21 -0.03
C GLY A 22 -3.48 17.14 1.34
N ASP A 23 -4.26 17.17 2.41
CA ASP A 23 -3.79 16.93 3.77
C ASP A 23 -3.83 15.44 4.15
N ASP A 24 -3.30 15.11 5.32
CA ASP A 24 -3.22 13.72 5.79
C ASP A 24 -4.60 13.14 6.13
N GLU A 25 -5.57 13.96 6.56
CA GLU A 25 -6.94 13.50 6.79
C GLU A 25 -7.58 13.03 5.47
N PHE A 26 -7.43 13.82 4.41
CA PHE A 26 -7.86 13.45 3.08
C PHE A 26 -7.12 12.21 2.59
N ARG A 27 -5.79 12.13 2.75
CA ARG A 27 -5.02 10.96 2.31
C ARG A 27 -5.42 9.69 3.05
N ASN A 28 -5.56 9.76 4.37
CA ASN A 28 -5.94 8.62 5.21
C ASN A 28 -7.34 8.11 4.90
N SER A 29 -8.28 9.01 4.60
CA SER A 29 -9.64 8.63 4.21
C SER A 29 -9.76 8.06 2.79
N ARG A 30 -8.68 8.14 1.98
CA ARG A 30 -8.71 7.84 0.54
C ARG A 30 -7.71 6.78 0.09
N PHE A 31 -6.60 6.58 0.79
CA PHE A 31 -5.56 5.62 0.36
C PHE A 31 -6.05 4.18 0.53
N LYS A 32 -6.30 3.50 -0.59
CA LYS A 32 -6.92 2.18 -0.63
C LYS A 32 -5.95 1.14 -1.18
N LEU A 33 -5.91 -0.01 -0.50
CA LEU A 33 -5.21 -1.22 -0.92
C LEU A 33 -6.22 -2.31 -1.27
N ILE A 34 -5.97 -3.01 -2.37
CA ILE A 34 -6.64 -4.27 -2.72
C ILE A 34 -5.58 -5.37 -2.66
N PRO A 35 -5.62 -6.23 -1.63
CA PRO A 35 -4.72 -7.38 -1.55
C PRO A 35 -5.31 -8.59 -2.29
N SER A 36 -4.43 -9.48 -2.75
CA SER A 36 -4.79 -10.83 -3.16
C SER A 36 -3.63 -11.78 -2.90
N VAL A 37 -3.92 -13.03 -2.56
CA VAL A 37 -2.89 -14.06 -2.31
C VAL A 37 -3.07 -15.21 -3.30
N PRO A 38 -2.57 -15.07 -4.55
CA PRO A 38 -2.66 -16.13 -5.56
C PRO A 38 -2.06 -17.46 -5.10
N LYS A 39 -0.94 -17.42 -4.37
CA LYS A 39 -0.26 -18.62 -3.84
C LYS A 39 -0.04 -18.49 -2.35
N GLY A 40 -0.59 -19.42 -1.58
CA GLY A 40 -0.49 -19.49 -0.14
C GLY A 40 -1.43 -20.53 0.45
N SER A 41 -1.19 -20.91 1.70
CA SER A 41 -2.11 -21.79 2.43
C SER A 41 -3.47 -21.10 2.63
N TRP A 42 -4.52 -21.89 2.81
CA TRP A 42 -5.87 -21.34 3.02
C TRP A 42 -5.94 -20.40 4.22
N ILE A 43 -5.25 -20.73 5.33
CA ILE A 43 -5.20 -19.88 6.53
C ILE A 43 -4.58 -18.50 6.23
N VAL A 44 -3.51 -18.44 5.43
CA VAL A 44 -2.89 -17.16 5.04
C VAL A 44 -3.83 -16.35 4.15
N ARG A 45 -4.46 -16.99 3.17
CA ARG A 45 -5.43 -16.32 2.29
C ARG A 45 -6.59 -15.73 3.09
N GLN A 46 -7.08 -16.46 4.09
CA GLN A 46 -8.16 -15.98 4.96
C GLN A 46 -7.71 -14.83 5.86
N SER A 47 -6.49 -14.90 6.42
CA SER A 47 -5.97 -13.85 7.30
C SER A 47 -5.69 -12.53 6.56
N VAL A 48 -5.14 -12.60 5.34
CA VAL A 48 -4.89 -11.41 4.51
C VAL A 48 -6.18 -10.88 3.91
N GLY A 49 -7.08 -11.79 3.50
CA GLY A 49 -8.31 -11.46 2.79
C GLY A 49 -8.07 -11.01 1.35
N SER A 50 -9.17 -10.66 0.68
CA SER A 50 -9.18 -10.07 -0.67
C SER A 50 -10.06 -8.82 -0.74
N THR A 51 -10.48 -8.31 0.42
CA THR A 51 -11.38 -7.17 0.53
C THR A 51 -10.56 -5.88 0.44
N PRO A 52 -10.94 -4.92 -0.41
CA PRO A 52 -10.33 -3.60 -0.41
C PRO A 52 -10.39 -2.95 0.98
N CYS A 53 -9.29 -2.35 1.43
CA CYS A 53 -9.24 -1.64 2.72
C CYS A 53 -8.64 -0.24 2.55
N LEU A 54 -9.09 0.69 3.39
CA LEU A 54 -8.48 2.01 3.51
C LEU A 54 -7.31 1.91 4.48
N LEU A 55 -6.09 1.98 3.97
CA LEU A 55 -4.87 1.77 4.78
C LEU A 55 -4.74 2.82 5.88
N GLY A 56 -4.98 4.10 5.57
CA GLY A 56 -4.88 5.17 6.56
C GLY A 56 -5.96 5.17 7.65
N LYS A 57 -6.90 4.20 7.62
CA LYS A 57 -7.82 3.92 8.71
C LYS A 57 -7.45 2.67 9.52
N ALA A 58 -6.54 1.85 9.01
CA ALA A 58 -6.19 0.55 9.58
C ALA A 58 -4.84 0.56 10.29
N VAL A 59 -3.92 1.42 9.84
CA VAL A 59 -2.53 1.54 10.29
C VAL A 59 -2.11 3.01 10.23
N ASP A 60 -1.04 3.35 10.94
CA ASP A 60 -0.47 4.69 10.92
C ASP A 60 0.32 4.90 9.62
N ILE A 61 0.21 6.08 9.04
CA ILE A 61 0.86 6.44 7.79
C ILE A 61 1.52 7.81 7.93
N THR A 62 2.80 7.87 7.56
CA THR A 62 3.54 9.12 7.45
C THR A 62 3.63 9.52 5.98
N TYR A 63 3.24 10.75 5.66
CA TYR A 63 3.29 11.30 4.31
C TYR A 63 4.40 12.35 4.20
N ILE A 64 5.33 12.16 3.26
CA ILE A 64 6.39 13.14 2.99
C ILE A 64 6.21 13.67 1.57
N ARG A 65 5.82 14.94 1.46
CA ARG A 65 5.65 15.61 0.17
C ARG A 65 6.94 16.36 -0.20
N GLY A 66 7.70 15.79 -1.12
CA GLY A 66 8.83 16.46 -1.76
C GLY A 66 8.40 17.27 -2.99
N ALA A 67 9.37 17.88 -3.69
CA ALA A 67 9.09 18.70 -4.88
C ALA A 67 8.43 17.88 -6.01
N ASN A 68 8.92 16.68 -6.26
CA ASN A 68 8.51 15.81 -7.38
C ASN A 68 8.04 14.42 -6.95
N TYR A 69 7.89 14.17 -5.65
CA TYR A 69 7.43 12.90 -5.12
C TYR A 69 6.48 13.09 -3.92
N LEU A 70 5.71 12.04 -3.66
CA LEU A 70 5.00 11.81 -2.41
C LEU A 70 5.47 10.45 -1.89
N GLU A 71 6.05 10.43 -0.70
CA GLU A 71 6.36 9.21 0.02
C GLU A 71 5.19 8.89 0.97
N ILE A 72 4.88 7.60 1.07
CA ILE A 72 3.81 7.06 1.90
C ILE A 72 4.43 5.93 2.70
N ASP A 73 4.85 6.24 3.93
CA ASP A 73 5.41 5.25 4.84
C ASP A 73 4.28 4.62 5.67
N VAL A 74 4.10 3.32 5.53
CA VAL A 74 2.96 2.58 6.11
C VAL A 74 3.49 1.70 7.24
N ASP A 75 3.20 2.09 8.48
CA ASP A 75 3.61 1.33 9.65
C ASP A 75 2.59 0.23 9.98
N ILE A 76 2.81 -0.95 9.41
CA ILE A 76 1.98 -2.14 9.70
C ILE A 76 2.05 -2.54 11.18
N GLY A 77 3.15 -2.23 11.86
CA GLY A 77 3.37 -2.55 13.27
C GLY A 77 2.49 -1.74 14.22
N SER A 78 1.97 -0.59 13.78
CA SER A 78 1.14 0.28 14.62
C SER A 78 -0.23 -0.31 14.98
N SER A 79 -0.68 -1.33 14.22
CA SER A 79 -1.96 -2.01 14.44
C SER A 79 -1.74 -3.43 14.90
N THR A 80 -2.27 -3.77 16.09
CA THR A 80 -2.20 -5.13 16.63
C THR A 80 -2.77 -6.17 15.67
N VAL A 81 -3.84 -5.83 14.95
CA VAL A 81 -4.48 -6.72 13.97
C VAL A 81 -3.56 -6.92 12.76
N ALA A 82 -3.05 -5.83 12.18
CA ALA A 82 -2.18 -5.89 11.01
C ALA A 82 -0.84 -6.58 11.33
N ASN A 83 -0.27 -6.31 12.50
CA ASN A 83 0.94 -6.96 12.99
C ASN A 83 0.74 -8.46 13.22
N GLY A 84 -0.43 -8.88 13.71
CA GLY A 84 -0.78 -10.30 13.82
C GLY A 84 -0.81 -11.01 12.46
N VAL A 85 -1.41 -10.37 11.44
CA VAL A 85 -1.41 -10.88 10.06
C VAL A 85 0.01 -10.92 9.49
N LEU A 86 0.81 -9.88 9.72
CA LEU A 86 2.20 -9.82 9.28
C LEU A 86 3.03 -10.97 9.87
N GLY A 87 2.88 -11.29 11.15
CA GLY A 87 3.57 -12.41 11.79
C GLY A 87 3.29 -13.77 11.11
N LEU A 88 2.02 -14.02 10.75
CA LEU A 88 1.63 -15.23 10.01
C LEU A 88 2.26 -15.26 8.60
N VAL A 89 2.22 -14.13 7.90
CA VAL A 89 2.74 -14.00 6.54
C VAL A 89 4.25 -14.16 6.50
N CYS A 90 4.98 -13.49 7.39
CA CYS A 90 6.44 -13.54 7.47
C CYS A 90 6.97 -14.96 7.69
N GLY A 91 6.27 -15.79 8.46
CA GLY A 91 6.68 -17.18 8.71
C GLY A 91 6.68 -18.08 7.47
N VAL A 92 5.94 -17.72 6.41
CA VAL A 92 5.81 -18.53 5.19
C VAL A 92 6.06 -17.74 3.90
N ILE A 93 6.51 -16.49 3.98
CA ILE A 93 6.61 -15.53 2.87
C ILE A 93 7.43 -16.05 1.67
N THR A 94 8.45 -16.87 1.91
CA THR A 94 9.26 -17.52 0.88
C THR A 94 8.48 -18.48 -0.01
N THR A 95 7.29 -18.92 0.42
CA THR A 95 6.38 -19.81 -0.34
C THR A 95 5.17 -19.08 -0.93
N LEU A 96 4.98 -17.80 -0.57
CA LEU A 96 3.81 -17.01 -0.94
C LEU A 96 3.99 -16.25 -2.25
N VAL A 97 2.86 -15.99 -2.90
CA VAL A 97 2.72 -14.93 -3.90
C VAL A 97 1.58 -14.03 -3.44
N VAL A 98 1.86 -12.74 -3.34
CA VAL A 98 0.94 -11.70 -2.89
C VAL A 98 0.89 -10.59 -3.93
N ASP A 99 -0.32 -10.23 -4.34
CA ASP A 99 -0.61 -9.09 -5.19
C ASP A 99 -1.17 -7.95 -4.34
N MET A 100 -0.71 -6.75 -4.62
CA MET A 100 -1.16 -5.52 -3.98
C MET A 100 -1.42 -4.47 -5.04
N ALA A 101 -2.63 -3.94 -5.07
CA ALA A 101 -2.99 -2.83 -5.94
C ALA A 101 -3.36 -1.62 -5.09
N PHE A 102 -2.72 -0.48 -5.38
CA PHE A 102 -2.87 0.77 -4.65
C PHE A 102 -3.66 1.77 -5.49
N LEU A 103 -4.61 2.44 -4.87
CA LEU A 103 -5.47 3.42 -5.53
C LEU A 103 -5.98 4.48 -4.55
N VAL A 104 -6.56 5.53 -5.11
CA VAL A 104 -7.27 6.56 -4.35
C VAL A 104 -8.77 6.29 -4.44
N GLN A 105 -9.43 6.17 -3.28
CA GLN A 105 -10.85 5.90 -3.17
C GLN A 105 -11.70 7.07 -3.67
N GLY A 106 -12.63 6.79 -4.57
CA GLY A 106 -13.69 7.73 -4.96
C GLY A 106 -14.85 7.68 -3.97
N HIS A 107 -15.42 8.83 -3.65
CA HIS A 107 -16.63 8.98 -2.83
C HIS A 107 -17.77 9.65 -3.60
N THR A 108 -17.49 10.31 -4.72
CA THR A 108 -18.51 10.91 -5.60
C THR A 108 -18.55 10.21 -6.95
N TYR A 109 -19.65 10.38 -7.69
CA TYR A 109 -19.79 9.82 -9.02
C TYR A 109 -18.72 10.34 -10.00
N GLU A 110 -18.33 11.60 -9.87
CA GLU A 110 -17.29 12.24 -10.70
C GLU A 110 -15.89 11.69 -10.43
N GLU A 111 -15.67 11.11 -9.25
CA GLU A 111 -14.42 10.46 -8.88
C GLU A 111 -14.30 9.03 -9.44
N LEU A 112 -15.35 8.52 -10.08
CA LEU A 112 -15.40 7.18 -10.66
C LEU A 112 -15.13 7.20 -12.18
N PRO A 113 -14.52 6.13 -12.73
CA PRO A 113 -13.98 4.98 -12.00
C PRO A 113 -12.68 5.32 -11.25
N GLU A 114 -12.46 4.62 -10.12
CA GLU A 114 -11.20 4.68 -9.40
C GLU A 114 -10.04 4.20 -10.30
N ARG A 115 -8.90 4.88 -10.23
CA ARG A 115 -7.71 4.56 -11.03
C ARG A 115 -6.61 4.03 -10.13
N LEU A 116 -5.94 2.96 -10.59
CA LEU A 116 -4.74 2.44 -9.92
C LEU A 116 -3.62 3.48 -9.97
N ILE A 117 -2.99 3.71 -8.82
CA ILE A 117 -1.67 4.33 -8.74
C ILE A 117 -0.63 3.35 -9.30
N GLY A 118 -0.77 2.09 -8.89
CA GLY A 118 0.05 0.99 -9.38
C GLY A 118 -0.28 -0.31 -8.68
N ALA A 119 0.33 -1.40 -9.15
CA ALA A 119 0.21 -2.71 -8.54
C ALA A 119 1.58 -3.38 -8.49
N VAL A 120 1.78 -4.22 -7.49
CA VAL A 120 2.99 -5.00 -7.30
C VAL A 120 2.63 -6.44 -6.96
N ARG A 121 3.42 -7.37 -7.50
CA ARG A 121 3.43 -8.77 -7.11
C ARG A 121 4.71 -9.04 -6.35
N MET A 122 4.57 -9.53 -5.13
CA MET A 122 5.65 -10.10 -4.34
C MET A 122 5.58 -11.61 -4.47
N SER A 123 6.71 -12.24 -4.80
CA SER A 123 6.76 -13.66 -5.10
C SER A 123 7.97 -14.28 -4.43
N HIS A 124 7.74 -15.23 -3.52
CA HIS A 124 8.79 -16.02 -2.89
C HIS A 124 9.87 -15.15 -2.23
N ILE A 125 9.44 -14.10 -1.50
CA ILE A 125 10.35 -13.10 -0.93
C ILE A 125 11.17 -13.74 0.19
N GLU A 126 12.49 -13.56 0.14
CA GLU A 126 13.43 -13.96 1.18
C GLU A 126 13.78 -12.73 2.03
N LEU A 127 13.08 -12.54 3.15
CA LEU A 127 13.27 -11.34 4.00
C LEU A 127 14.70 -11.24 4.58
N SER A 128 15.35 -12.39 4.80
CA SER A 128 16.73 -12.43 5.29
C SER A 128 17.77 -11.84 4.31
N SER A 129 17.40 -11.70 3.04
CA SER A 129 18.24 -11.08 1.99
C SER A 129 18.12 -9.55 1.92
N ALA A 130 17.31 -8.93 2.80
CA ALA A 130 17.11 -7.49 2.81
C ALA A 130 18.44 -6.76 3.08
N VAL A 131 18.75 -5.77 2.24
CA VAL A 131 19.91 -4.89 2.40
C VAL A 131 19.48 -3.66 3.18
N VAL A 132 20.20 -3.35 4.25
CA VAL A 132 20.03 -2.09 4.97
C VAL A 132 20.55 -0.96 4.07
N PRO A 133 19.71 0.02 3.68
CA PRO A 133 20.19 1.13 2.86
C PRO A 133 21.22 1.92 3.66
N VAL A 134 22.37 2.21 3.04
CA VAL A 134 23.32 3.19 3.55
C VAL A 134 22.76 4.56 3.17
N LEU A 135 22.20 5.26 4.15
CA LEU A 135 21.77 6.64 3.97
C LEU A 135 22.98 7.53 4.28
N GLU A 136 23.33 8.41 3.35
CA GLU A 136 24.30 9.48 3.63
C GLU A 136 23.61 10.51 4.54
N ASP A 137 24.28 10.91 5.63
CA ASP A 137 23.81 11.90 6.61
C ASP A 137 23.59 13.30 6.00
#